data_AF-A0A6A6MRB5-F1
#
_entry.id   AF-A0A6A6MRB5-F1
#
_cell.length_a   1.000
_cell.length_b   1.000
_cell.length_c   1.000
_cell.angle_alpha   90.00
_cell.angle_beta   90.00
_cell.angle_gamma   90.00
#
_symmetry.space_group_name_H-M   'P 1'
#
loop_
_entity.id
_entity.type
_entity.pdbx_description
1 polymer ?
#
loop_
_entity_poly.entity_id
_entity_poly.type
_entity_poly.pdbx_seq_one_letter_code
_entity_poly.pdbx_strand_id
1 'polypeptide(L)'
;MAEGGEQIELKFRIYDGTDIGHGTYASSITIGTLKQRLVTEWPQDKTVLPKSVNDLKLIHAGKILENNRTLADSRITYGDLPGGLSPCM
;
A
#
# COMPACT_ATOMS: atom_id res chain seq x y z
N MET A 1 -26.52 -0.33 5.63
CA MET A 1 -25.38 -0.43 6.56
C MET A 1 -24.14 -0.20 5.73
N ALA A 2 -23.45 0.93 5.89
CA ALA A 2 -22.20 1.18 5.19
C ALA A 2 -21.29 1.86 6.21
N GLU A 3 -20.44 1.04 6.82
CA GLU A 3 -19.50 1.45 7.85
C GLU A 3 -18.59 2.52 7.25
N GLY A 4 -18.60 3.72 7.86
CA GLY A 4 -17.68 4.81 7.57
C GLY A 4 -16.27 4.50 8.05
N GLY A 5 -15.68 3.41 7.56
CA GLY A 5 -14.27 3.10 7.74
C GLY A 5 -13.45 3.91 6.75
N GLU A 6 -12.42 4.59 7.22
CA GLU A 6 -11.45 5.29 6.37
C GLU A 6 -10.83 4.30 5.37
N GLN A 7 -11.27 4.36 4.12
CA GLN A 7 -10.72 3.56 3.03
C GLN A 7 -9.71 4.42 2.25
N ILE A 8 -8.53 3.87 2.03
CA ILE A 8 -7.42 4.52 1.35
C ILE A 8 -7.23 3.85 0.00
N GLU A 9 -7.18 4.66 -1.06
CA GLU A 9 -6.88 4.15 -2.38
C GLU A 9 -5.38 3.94 -2.51
N LEU A 10 -4.97 2.72 -2.86
CA LEU A 10 -3.57 2.36 -3.01
C LEU A 10 -3.32 1.82 -4.40
N LYS A 11 -2.11 2.12 -4.88
CA LYS A 11 -1.61 1.65 -6.16
C LYS A 11 -0.15 1.24 -5.97
N PHE A 12 0.16 0.00 -6.33
CA PHE A 12 1.49 -0.57 -6.08
C PHE A 12 2.27 -0.64 -7.36
N ARG A 13 3.37 0.13 -7.43
CA ARG A 13 4.31 0.06 -8.55
C ARG A 13 5.34 -1.04 -8.28
N ILE A 14 5.53 -1.94 -9.22
CA ILE A 14 6.53 -3.00 -9.14
C ILE A 14 7.85 -2.59 -9.83
N TYR A 15 8.88 -3.43 -9.74
CA TYR A 15 10.23 -3.18 -10.27
C TYR A 15 10.28 -2.82 -11.76
N ASP A 16 9.33 -3.33 -12.53
CA ASP A 16 9.19 -3.12 -13.97
C ASP A 16 8.54 -1.76 -14.32
N GLY A 17 7.98 -1.05 -13.34
CA GLY A 17 7.23 0.18 -13.54
C GLY A 17 5.73 -0.05 -13.81
N THR A 18 5.32 -1.30 -14.04
CA THR A 18 3.92 -1.72 -14.05
C THR A 18 3.27 -1.41 -12.70
N ASP A 19 2.03 -0.97 -12.74
CA ASP A 19 1.22 -0.81 -11.54
C ASP A 19 0.18 -1.92 -11.40
N ILE A 20 0.01 -2.38 -10.15
CA ILE A 20 -0.88 -3.48 -9.80
C ILE A 20 -1.61 -3.17 -8.49
N GLY A 21 -2.63 -3.97 -8.19
CA GLY A 21 -3.38 -3.86 -6.94
C GLY A 21 -4.00 -2.48 -6.75
N HIS A 22 -4.49 -1.87 -7.85
CA HIS A 22 -5.24 -0.62 -7.77
C HIS A 22 -6.59 -0.94 -7.12
N GLY A 23 -6.77 -0.47 -5.90
CA GLY A 23 -8.00 -0.68 -5.16
C GLY A 23 -8.10 0.20 -3.93
N THR A 24 -9.26 0.15 -3.30
CA THR A 24 -9.52 0.84 -2.04
C THR A 24 -9.39 -0.15 -0.89
N TYR A 25 -8.61 0.22 0.14
CA TYR A 25 -8.28 -0.64 1.27
C TYR A 25 -8.61 0.06 2.58
N ALA A 26 -9.16 -0.66 3.56
CA ALA A 26 -9.45 -0.08 4.87
C ALA A 26 -8.15 0.31 5.61
N SER A 27 -8.12 1.46 6.28
CA SER A 27 -6.96 1.94 7.06
C SER A 27 -6.54 1.00 8.19
N SER A 28 -7.48 0.21 8.71
CA SER A 28 -7.24 -0.86 9.69
C SER A 28 -6.59 -2.12 9.11
N ILE A 29 -6.45 -2.24 7.78
CA ILE A 29 -5.79 -3.41 7.16
C ILE A 29 -4.30 -3.40 7.52
N THR A 30 -3.76 -4.59 7.80
CA THR A 30 -2.32 -4.76 8.02
C THR A 30 -1.59 -4.82 6.70
N ILE A 31 -0.34 -4.38 6.72
CA ILE A 31 0.59 -4.48 5.60
C ILE A 31 0.79 -5.96 5.21
N GLY A 32 0.75 -6.89 6.17
CA GLY A 32 0.78 -8.32 5.89
C GLY A 32 -0.36 -8.80 4.98
N THR A 33 -1.60 -8.41 5.30
CA THR A 33 -2.78 -8.76 4.49
C THR A 33 -2.75 -8.11 3.11
N LEU A 34 -2.27 -6.86 3.00
CA LEU A 34 -2.06 -6.20 1.71
C LEU A 34 -1.09 -6.94 0.83
N LYS A 35 0.06 -7.35 1.38
CA LYS A 35 1.04 -8.13 0.65
C LYS A 35 0.46 -9.48 0.23
N GLN A 36 -0.35 -10.14 1.06
CA GLN A 36 -1.00 -11.41 0.70
C GLN A 36 -1.88 -11.21 -0.55
N ARG A 37 -2.71 -10.16 -0.55
CA ARG A 37 -3.53 -9.82 -1.72
C ARG A 37 -2.69 -9.54 -2.96
N LEU A 38 -1.61 -8.77 -2.81
CA LEU A 38 -0.68 -8.50 -3.90
C LEU A 38 -0.04 -9.77 -4.46
N VAL A 39 0.32 -10.74 -3.62
CA VAL A 39 0.85 -12.04 -4.07
C VAL A 39 -0.19 -12.81 -4.87
N THR A 40 -1.46 -12.79 -4.44
CA THR A 40 -2.57 -13.46 -5.15
C THR A 40 -2.91 -12.78 -6.48
N GLU A 41 -2.94 -11.46 -6.52
CA GLU A 41 -3.21 -10.67 -7.73
C GLU A 41 -1.95 -10.41 -8.56
N TRP A 42 -0.83 -11.04 -8.20
CA TRP A 42 0.43 -10.79 -8.87
C TRP A 42 0.38 -11.35 -10.30
N PRO A 43 0.73 -10.54 -11.32
CA PRO A 43 0.75 -11.01 -12.70
C PRO A 43 1.81 -12.11 -12.88
N GLN A 44 1.37 -13.26 -13.40
CA GLN A 44 2.24 -14.42 -13.64
C GLN A 44 3.27 -14.18 -14.76
N ASP A 45 3.02 -13.21 -15.63
CA ASP A 45 3.91 -12.80 -16.73
C ASP A 45 5.16 -12.02 -16.27
N LYS A 46 5.38 -11.84 -14.96
CA LYS A 46 6.56 -11.13 -14.44
C LYS A 46 7.66 -12.09 -14.01
N THR A 47 8.91 -11.73 -14.31
CA THR A 47 10.11 -12.48 -13.90
C THR A 47 10.24 -12.62 -12.39
N VAL A 48 9.84 -11.60 -11.63
CA VAL A 48 9.84 -11.68 -10.16
C VAL A 48 8.44 -12.05 -9.71
N LEU A 49 8.27 -13.31 -9.32
CA LEU A 49 7.06 -13.85 -8.71
C LEU A 49 7.29 -14.00 -7.21
N PRO A 50 6.68 -13.17 -6.37
CA PRO A 50 6.81 -13.30 -4.93
C PRO A 50 6.17 -14.62 -4.48
N LYS A 51 6.94 -15.51 -3.86
CA LYS A 51 6.41 -16.75 -3.30
C LYS A 51 5.65 -16.54 -2.00
N SER A 52 5.95 -15.44 -1.31
CA SER A 52 5.40 -15.12 0.00
C SER A 52 5.46 -13.62 0.24
N VAL A 53 4.70 -13.16 1.24
CA VAL A 53 4.67 -11.73 1.63
C VAL A 53 5.99 -11.18 2.16
N ASN A 54 6.94 -12.05 2.51
CA ASN A 54 8.28 -11.63 2.90
C ASN A 54 9.15 -11.23 1.71
N ASP A 55 8.88 -11.76 0.51
CA ASP A 55 9.53 -11.33 -0.73
C ASP A 55 9.06 -9.93 -1.17
N LEU A 56 7.88 -9.51 -0.72
CA LEU A 56 7.34 -8.19 -1.01
C LEU A 56 7.77 -7.16 0.03
N LYS A 57 8.37 -6.06 -0.45
CA LYS A 57 8.67 -4.88 0.35
C LYS A 57 7.79 -3.73 -0.11
N LEU A 58 6.92 -3.28 0.78
CA LEU A 58 6.11 -2.09 0.55
C LEU A 58 6.92 -0.88 0.99
N ILE A 59 7.03 0.12 0.13
CA ILE A 59 7.81 1.33 0.37
C ILE A 59 6.88 2.52 0.22
N HIS A 60 6.80 3.36 1.24
CA HIS A 60 5.99 4.56 1.26
C HIS A 60 6.78 5.71 1.89
N ALA A 61 6.78 6.90 1.25
CA ALA A 61 7.51 8.07 1.72
C ALA A 61 8.99 7.78 2.10
N GLY A 62 9.67 6.93 1.33
CA GLY A 62 11.06 6.53 1.57
C GLY A 62 11.27 5.55 2.74
N LYS A 63 10.20 5.02 3.34
CA LYS A 63 10.26 4.02 4.43
C LYS A 63 9.71 2.68 3.97
N ILE A 64 10.35 1.60 4.40
CA ILE A 64 9.85 0.25 4.19
C ILE A 64 8.78 -0.03 5.25
N LEU A 65 7.61 -0.48 4.80
CA LEU A 65 6.49 -0.84 5.67
C LEU A 65 6.60 -2.30 6.12
N GLU A 66 6.48 -2.47 7.43
CA GLU A 66 6.53 -3.78 8.10
C GLU A 66 5.15 -4.44 8.14
N ASN A 67 5.12 -5.76 8.00
CA ASN A 67 3.87 -6.54 7.99
C ASN A 67 3.05 -6.44 9.28
N ASN A 68 3.70 -6.14 10.41
CA ASN A 68 3.06 -5.98 11.72
C ASN A 68 2.31 -4.64 11.86
N ARG A 69 2.61 -3.66 11.00
CA ARG A 69 1.94 -2.36 10.99
C ARG A 69 0.65 -2.38 10.17
N THR A 70 -0.24 -1.43 10.43
CA THR A 70 -1.44 -1.15 9.62
C THR A 70 -1.20 0.02 8.67
N LEU A 71 -2.10 0.24 7.71
CA LEU A 71 -2.06 1.42 6.84
C LEU A 71 -2.16 2.72 7.63
N ALA A 72 -3.07 2.77 8.62
CA ALA A 72 -3.21 3.89 9.53
C ALA A 72 -1.91 4.17 10.31
N ASP A 73 -1.29 3.11 10.84
CA ASP A 73 -0.04 3.20 11.61
C ASP A 73 1.19 3.51 10.73
N SER A 74 1.12 3.16 9.45
CA SER A 74 2.09 3.58 8.42
C SER A 74 1.90 5.04 7.98
N ARG A 75 0.89 5.72 8.55
CA ARG A 75 0.50 7.10 8.22
C ARG A 75 0.26 7.28 6.72
N ILE A 76 -0.26 6.23 6.08
CA ILE A 76 -0.74 6.30 4.71
C ILE A 76 -2.10 6.99 4.80
N THR A 77 -2.06 8.32 4.90
CA THR A 77 -3.27 9.13 4.94
C THR A 77 -3.66 9.50 3.53
N TYR A 78 -4.96 9.53 3.25
CA TYR A 78 -5.50 10.00 1.98
C TYR A 78 -5.00 11.42 1.74
N GLY A 79 -4.09 11.61 0.76
CA GLY A 79 -3.50 12.90 0.45
C GLY A 79 -2.03 13.10 0.82
N ASP A 80 -1.14 12.12 0.60
CA ASP A 80 0.30 12.40 0.38
C ASP A 80 0.48 13.10 -0.99
N LEU A 81 -0.17 14.26 -1.13
CA LEU A 81 0.13 15.25 -2.14
C LEU A 81 1.37 16.02 -1.63
N PRO A 82 2.44 16.17 -2.42
CA PRO A 82 3.45 17.17 -2.16
C PRO A 82 2.82 18.55 -2.38
N GLY A 83 2.09 19.08 -1.39
CA GLY A 83 1.30 20.30 -1.59
C GLY A 83 0.62 20.89 -0.37
N GLY A 84 1.03 20.52 0.86
CA GLY A 84 0.56 21.18 2.08
C GLY A 84 1.54 22.26 2.52
N LEU A 85 1.58 23.37 1.82
CA LEU A 85 2.27 24.58 2.28
C LEU A 85 1.78 24.91 3.69
N SER A 86 2.72 24.95 4.63
CA SER A 86 2.56 25.65 5.90
C SER A 86 1.99 27.05 5.66
N PRO A 87 0.81 27.42 6.19
CA PRO A 87 0.48 28.83 6.32
C PRO A 87 1.38 29.36 7.44
N CYS A 88 2.37 30.16 7.06
CA CYS A 88 2.97 31.10 7.99
C CYS A 88 1.85 32.03 8.47
N MET A 89 1.53 31.96 9.76
CA MET A 89 0.85 32.99 10.53
C MET A 89 1.70 33.28 11.76
#